data_AF-A0A8H7CV70-F1
#
_entry.id   AF-A0A8H7CV70-F1
#
_cell.length_a   1.000
_cell.length_b   1.000
_cell.length_c   1.000
_cell.angle_alpha   90.00
_cell.angle_beta   90.00
_cell.angle_gamma   90.00
#
_symmetry.space_group_name_H-M   'P 1'
#
loop_
_entity.id
_entity.type
_entity.pdbx_description
1 polymer ?
#
loop_
_entity_poly.entity_id
_entity_poly.type
_entity_poly.pdbx_seq_one_letter_code
_entity_poly.pdbx_strand_id
1 'polypeptide(L)'
;MFKEWARSVRYASKFHRKQEIVTFMRQIDDLEIYANLSKFLCDNYRQALKILKSEPELKRWMSVEGIDDYDTFHVWLEEEREYLMGMEDGLPKKREETVEMEYVKRLKNLESSQGRLSSILKAERAALSDRADFNPAPISQVACRHAVEHRNRDAELVQDLEVRLGITQQWTSESPEWILAEKSIMDHRYLDALDEIERIIVERLFEMTKIHQSGTRYKMRRHIAKALQARSKAIRNAIDRYNTVAEEMDPPKPTLSWEEVVNYGFLAEFDILRDTGDSIRSRPWTRRSYRVAMDRYFKILRAKEEIQRLNIEIKRVVTWIEDEDWFLRRKEAEYKDLNPPLAVQISRYRQRRARSDYNHMQRFWALAKTPGFTGSVVPGVSVERQQARHAERASRPQTSREMEMEVVDERERWNSSQEGEWEDDDDEGEEAEQEKVSTLMYQMSVLAVDQDDGRTHQLD
;
A
#
# COMPACT_ATOMS: atom_id res chain seq x y z
N MET A 1 5.70 -17.24 11.14
CA MET A 1 4.74 -18.33 10.86
C MET A 1 5.06 -19.17 9.61
N PHE A 2 4.64 -18.82 8.38
CA PHE A 2 4.83 -19.72 7.20
C PHE A 2 6.31 -20.03 6.86
N LYS A 3 7.21 -19.06 7.06
CA LYS A 3 8.66 -19.22 6.83
C LYS A 3 9.37 -20.12 7.85
N GLU A 4 8.83 -20.24 9.06
CA GLU A 4 9.41 -21.09 10.12
C GLU A 4 8.98 -22.54 9.93
N TRP A 5 7.72 -22.76 9.59
CA TRP A 5 7.15 -24.08 9.31
C TRP A 5 7.74 -24.72 8.03
N ALA A 6 7.99 -23.93 6.98
CA ALA A 6 8.66 -24.43 5.77
C ALA A 6 10.07 -25.00 6.03
N ARG A 7 10.71 -24.64 7.15
CA ARG A 7 12.03 -25.17 7.53
C ARG A 7 11.94 -26.52 8.25
N SER A 8 10.93 -26.74 9.10
CA SER A 8 10.76 -28.02 9.83
C SER A 8 10.41 -29.17 8.88
N VAL A 9 9.62 -28.87 7.85
CA VAL A 9 9.09 -29.87 6.90
C VAL A 9 10.08 -30.19 5.76
N ARG A 10 11.12 -29.38 5.57
CA ARG A 10 12.03 -29.45 4.40
C ARG A 10 12.80 -30.77 4.30
N TYR A 11 13.17 -31.37 5.43
CA TYR A 11 13.93 -32.63 5.50
C TYR A 11 13.09 -33.81 6.02
N ALA A 12 11.80 -33.60 6.25
CA ALA A 12 10.92 -34.64 6.73
C ALA A 12 10.59 -35.64 5.61
N SER A 13 10.52 -36.94 5.96
CA SER A 13 9.97 -37.96 5.05
C SER A 13 8.54 -37.58 4.61
N LYS A 14 8.06 -38.14 3.48
CA LYS A 14 6.71 -37.87 2.95
C LYS A 14 5.59 -38.11 3.99
N PHE A 15 5.74 -39.11 4.85
CA PHE A 15 4.79 -39.41 5.92
C PHE A 15 4.82 -38.34 7.02
N HIS A 16 5.99 -38.09 7.61
CA HIS A 16 6.17 -37.09 8.68
C HIS A 16 5.78 -35.69 8.22
N ARG A 17 6.11 -35.31 6.99
CA ARG A 17 5.64 -34.05 6.38
C ARG A 17 4.12 -33.93 6.39
N LYS A 18 3.40 -34.97 5.94
CA LYS A 18 1.91 -34.94 5.94
C LYS A 18 1.35 -34.86 7.36
N GLN A 19 1.94 -35.59 8.29
CA GLN A 19 1.53 -35.57 9.69
C GLN A 19 1.75 -34.20 10.33
N GLU A 20 2.91 -33.58 10.10
CA GLU A 20 3.24 -32.24 10.58
C GLU A 20 2.31 -31.19 9.98
N ILE A 21 2.00 -31.26 8.67
CA ILE A 21 1.00 -30.40 8.01
C ILE A 21 -0.34 -30.51 8.74
N VAL A 22 -0.87 -31.71 8.92
CA VAL A 22 -2.19 -31.92 9.51
C VAL A 22 -2.22 -31.47 10.96
N THR A 23 -1.17 -31.77 11.73
CA THR A 23 -1.09 -31.40 13.15
C THR A 23 -1.00 -29.89 13.32
N PHE A 24 -0.18 -29.23 12.50
CA PHE A 24 -0.05 -27.78 12.48
C PHE A 24 -1.38 -27.11 12.10
N MET A 25 -2.05 -27.57 11.05
CA MET A 25 -3.34 -27.01 10.64
C MET A 25 -4.40 -27.16 11.75
N ARG A 26 -4.45 -28.32 12.42
CA ARG A 26 -5.34 -28.52 13.57
C ARG A 26 -5.03 -27.59 14.74
N GLN A 27 -3.75 -27.41 15.05
CA GLN A 27 -3.33 -26.52 16.13
C GLN A 27 -3.68 -25.07 15.81
N ILE A 28 -3.43 -24.62 14.58
CA ILE A 28 -3.79 -23.27 14.14
C ILE A 28 -5.30 -23.08 14.16
N ASP A 29 -6.08 -24.05 13.67
CA ASP A 29 -7.53 -23.94 13.65
C ASP A 29 -8.10 -23.83 15.06
N ASP A 30 -7.68 -24.72 15.96
CA ASP A 30 -8.17 -24.77 17.34
C ASP A 30 -7.69 -23.56 18.19
N LEU A 31 -6.42 -23.15 18.06
CA LEU A 31 -5.81 -22.17 18.95
C LEU A 31 -5.83 -20.73 18.42
N GLU A 32 -5.79 -20.55 17.10
CA GLU A 32 -5.66 -19.23 16.49
C GLU A 32 -6.89 -18.83 15.69
N ILE A 33 -7.29 -19.61 14.68
CA ILE A 33 -8.34 -19.20 13.75
C ILE A 33 -9.69 -19.15 14.45
N TYR A 34 -10.10 -20.29 15.05
CA TYR A 34 -11.39 -20.34 15.71
C TYR A 34 -11.45 -19.37 16.88
N ALA A 35 -10.46 -19.41 17.79
CA ALA A 35 -10.41 -18.56 18.98
C ALA A 35 -10.43 -17.04 18.67
N ASN A 36 -9.89 -16.62 17.51
CA ASN A 36 -9.90 -15.22 17.09
C ASN A 36 -11.08 -14.84 16.18
N LEU A 37 -11.93 -15.79 15.76
CA LEU A 37 -13.04 -15.52 14.85
C LEU A 37 -13.95 -14.40 15.35
N SER A 38 -14.42 -14.47 16.59
CA SER A 38 -15.27 -13.40 17.14
C SER A 38 -14.53 -12.07 17.34
N LYS A 39 -13.21 -12.09 17.58
CA LYS A 39 -12.41 -10.86 17.68
C LYS A 39 -12.39 -10.16 16.33
N PHE A 40 -12.04 -10.90 15.28
CA PHE A 40 -12.05 -10.40 13.90
C PHE A 40 -13.41 -9.83 13.49
N LEU A 41 -14.51 -10.55 13.74
CA LEU A 41 -15.86 -10.07 13.41
C LEU A 41 -16.24 -8.81 14.20
N CYS A 42 -15.97 -8.77 15.51
CA CYS A 42 -16.28 -7.61 16.34
C CYS A 42 -15.43 -6.40 15.98
N ASP A 43 -14.14 -6.58 15.67
CA ASP A 43 -13.24 -5.49 15.30
C ASP A 43 -13.63 -4.88 13.95
N ASN A 44 -13.94 -5.71 12.95
CA ASN A 44 -14.48 -5.25 11.68
C ASN A 44 -15.81 -4.50 11.84
N TYR A 45 -16.69 -4.97 12.74
CA TYR A 45 -17.95 -4.29 13.03
C TYR A 45 -17.71 -2.89 13.61
N ARG A 46 -16.82 -2.77 14.60
CA ARG A 46 -16.45 -1.48 15.20
C ARG A 46 -15.80 -0.56 14.18
N GLN A 47 -14.95 -1.09 13.30
CA GLN A 47 -14.35 -0.34 12.22
C GLN A 47 -15.41 0.20 11.25
N ALA A 48 -16.37 -0.63 10.84
CA ALA A 48 -17.49 -0.21 9.99
C ALA A 48 -18.31 0.90 10.67
N LEU A 49 -18.66 0.75 11.95
CA LEU A 49 -19.34 1.79 12.72
C LEU A 49 -18.54 3.10 12.79
N LYS A 50 -17.21 3.02 12.96
CA LYS A 50 -16.32 4.20 12.96
C LYS A 50 -16.35 4.92 11.61
N ILE A 51 -16.37 4.17 10.50
CA ILE A 51 -16.48 4.74 9.15
C ILE A 51 -17.85 5.40 8.95
N LEU A 52 -18.94 4.81 9.44
CA LEU A 52 -20.28 5.39 9.33
C LEU A 52 -20.43 6.71 10.11
N LYS A 53 -19.79 6.82 11.28
CA LYS A 53 -19.75 8.09 12.04
C LYS A 53 -19.13 9.24 11.26
N SER A 54 -18.38 8.93 10.20
CA SER A 54 -17.70 9.87 9.35
C SER A 54 -18.64 10.50 8.28
N GLU A 55 -19.83 9.96 8.05
CA GLU A 55 -20.78 10.41 7.02
C GLU A 55 -21.24 11.89 7.16
N PRO A 56 -21.49 12.44 8.36
CA PRO A 56 -21.90 13.83 8.51
C PRO A 56 -20.82 14.84 8.07
N GLU A 57 -19.55 14.53 8.29
CA GLU A 57 -18.45 15.40 7.85
C GLU A 57 -18.32 15.40 6.33
N LEU A 58 -18.55 14.26 5.68
CA LEU A 58 -18.60 14.20 4.22
C LEU A 58 -19.72 15.09 3.68
N LYS A 59 -20.91 15.05 4.28
CA LYS A 59 -22.04 15.93 3.90
C LYS A 59 -21.72 17.41 4.07
N ARG A 60 -21.04 17.78 5.16
CA ARG A 60 -20.58 19.17 5.37
C ARG A 60 -19.59 19.59 4.28
N TRP A 61 -18.62 18.74 3.96
CA TRP A 61 -17.65 19.01 2.91
C TRP A 61 -18.33 19.16 1.54
N MET A 62 -19.26 18.27 1.18
CA MET A 62 -20.05 18.36 -0.04
C MET A 62 -20.83 19.68 -0.13
N SER A 63 -21.46 20.11 0.97
CA SER A 63 -22.18 21.39 1.02
C SER A 63 -21.26 22.60 0.84
N VAL A 64 -20.00 22.54 1.29
CA VAL A 64 -19.02 23.62 1.11
C VAL A 64 -18.53 23.70 -0.33
N GLU A 65 -18.33 22.54 -0.97
CA GLU A 65 -17.86 22.45 -2.36
C GLU A 65 -19.01 22.55 -3.39
N GLY A 66 -20.27 22.67 -2.95
CA GLY A 66 -21.44 22.79 -3.83
C GLY A 66 -21.80 21.49 -4.56
N ILE A 67 -21.56 20.34 -3.95
CA ILE A 67 -21.91 19.01 -4.49
C ILE A 67 -23.22 18.56 -3.82
N ASP A 68 -24.31 18.57 -4.58
CA ASP A 68 -25.63 18.24 -4.05
C ASP A 68 -25.91 16.72 -4.04
N ASP A 69 -25.30 15.97 -4.94
CA ASP A 69 -25.60 14.55 -5.16
C ASP A 69 -24.37 13.64 -5.07
N TYR A 70 -24.57 12.48 -4.45
CA TYR A 70 -23.59 11.40 -4.34
C TYR A 70 -23.31 10.72 -5.69
N ASP A 71 -24.23 10.77 -6.64
CA ASP A 71 -24.03 10.22 -7.99
C ASP A 71 -22.84 10.88 -8.71
N THR A 72 -22.50 12.11 -8.34
CA THR A 72 -21.29 12.80 -8.80
C THR A 72 -20.01 11.97 -8.56
N PHE A 73 -19.92 11.28 -7.41
CA PHE A 73 -18.78 10.41 -7.10
C PHE A 73 -18.73 9.16 -7.99
N HIS A 74 -19.88 8.64 -8.43
CA HIS A 74 -19.94 7.52 -9.37
C HIS A 74 -19.52 7.94 -10.78
N VAL A 75 -19.93 9.15 -11.21
CA VAL A 75 -19.47 9.72 -12.49
C VAL A 75 -17.96 9.90 -12.48
N TRP A 76 -17.40 10.47 -11.43
CA TRP A 76 -15.95 10.64 -11.29
C TRP A 76 -15.17 9.32 -11.29
N LEU A 77 -15.70 8.28 -10.64
CA LEU A 77 -15.09 6.96 -10.67
C LEU A 77 -15.06 6.37 -12.08
N GLU A 78 -16.13 6.56 -12.86
CA GLU A 78 -16.16 6.08 -14.26
C GLU A 78 -15.22 6.90 -15.15
N GLU A 79 -15.16 8.23 -14.99
CA GLU A 79 -14.19 9.08 -15.71
C GLU A 79 -12.74 8.66 -15.40
N GLU A 80 -12.42 8.39 -14.13
CA GLU A 80 -11.09 7.90 -13.73
C GLU A 80 -10.80 6.53 -14.35
N ARG A 81 -11.79 5.63 -14.37
CA ARG A 81 -11.66 4.31 -14.99
C ARG A 81 -11.40 4.40 -16.49
N GLU A 82 -12.17 5.22 -17.21
CA GLU A 82 -11.99 5.46 -18.64
C GLU A 82 -10.61 6.05 -18.94
N TYR A 83 -10.15 7.00 -18.12
CA TYR A 83 -8.80 7.55 -18.23
C TYR A 83 -7.73 6.48 -18.08
N LEU A 84 -7.79 5.67 -17.02
CA LEU A 84 -6.79 4.63 -16.76
C LEU A 84 -6.78 3.56 -17.85
N MET A 85 -7.94 3.16 -18.38
CA MET A 85 -8.01 2.23 -19.52
C MET A 85 -7.43 2.86 -20.79
N GLY A 86 -7.72 4.14 -21.05
CA GLY A 86 -7.13 4.88 -22.16
C GLY A 86 -5.61 5.03 -22.05
N MET A 87 -5.07 5.10 -20.83
CA MET A 87 -3.63 5.12 -20.58
C MET A 87 -2.98 3.76 -20.89
N GLU A 88 -3.66 2.65 -20.57
CA GLU A 88 -3.19 1.30 -20.92
C GLU A 88 -3.14 1.06 -22.44
N ASP A 89 -4.13 1.59 -23.19
CA ASP A 89 -4.21 1.47 -24.65
C ASP A 89 -3.33 2.49 -25.41
N GLY A 90 -3.10 3.68 -24.83
CA GLY A 90 -2.37 4.79 -25.43
C GLY A 90 -0.88 4.87 -25.10
N LEU A 91 -0.39 4.12 -24.10
CA LEU A 91 1.03 4.03 -23.81
C LEU A 91 1.75 3.35 -25.00
N PRO A 92 2.75 3.98 -25.64
CA PRO A 92 3.70 3.25 -26.43
C PRO A 92 4.28 2.15 -25.53
N LYS A 93 4.02 0.89 -25.87
CA LYS A 93 4.69 -0.26 -25.27
C LYS A 93 6.19 0.01 -25.42
N LYS A 94 6.81 0.51 -24.35
CA LYS A 94 8.20 0.98 -24.26
C LYS A 94 8.39 2.39 -24.87
N ARG A 95 8.79 3.32 -24.01
CA ARG A 95 9.39 4.64 -24.34
C ARG A 95 10.70 4.41 -25.09
N GLU A 96 10.62 3.97 -26.35
CA GLU A 96 11.81 3.76 -27.17
C GLU A 96 12.33 5.13 -27.59
N GLU A 97 13.60 5.41 -27.28
CA GLU A 97 14.27 6.57 -27.85
C GLU A 97 14.23 6.42 -29.38
N THR A 98 13.41 7.24 -30.03
CA THR A 98 13.33 7.28 -31.48
C THR A 98 14.67 7.73 -32.05
N VAL A 99 15.00 7.24 -33.24
CA VAL A 99 16.30 7.51 -33.89
C VAL A 99 16.48 9.02 -34.14
N GLU A 100 15.36 9.75 -34.30
CA GLU A 100 15.27 11.20 -34.41
C GLU A 100 15.69 11.93 -33.12
N MET A 101 15.33 11.41 -31.94
CA MET A 101 15.77 11.99 -30.67
C MET A 101 17.26 11.75 -30.44
N GLU A 102 17.76 10.56 -30.78
CA GLU A 102 19.21 10.28 -30.73
C GLU A 102 19.95 11.24 -31.68
N TYR A 103 19.45 11.44 -32.90
CA TYR A 103 20.02 12.35 -33.88
C TYR A 103 20.16 13.79 -33.35
N VAL A 104 19.10 14.37 -32.78
CA VAL A 104 19.17 15.71 -32.17
C VAL A 104 20.14 15.76 -30.98
N LYS A 105 20.16 14.75 -30.10
CA LYS A 105 21.14 14.68 -29.01
C LYS A 105 22.59 14.65 -29.53
N ARG A 106 22.86 13.89 -30.60
CA ARG A 106 24.19 13.81 -31.23
C ARG A 106 24.59 15.11 -31.91
N LEU A 107 23.65 15.80 -32.55
CA LEU A 107 23.90 17.10 -33.14
C LEU A 107 24.29 18.15 -32.08
N LYS A 108 23.61 18.19 -30.93
CA LYS A 108 24.00 19.06 -29.78
C LYS A 108 25.39 18.72 -29.24
N ASN A 109 25.75 17.44 -29.18
CA ASN A 109 27.09 17.00 -28.77
C ASN A 109 28.16 17.44 -29.79
N LEU A 110 27.86 17.31 -31.09
CA LEU A 110 28.73 17.78 -32.16
C LEU A 110 28.96 19.29 -32.06
N GLU A 111 27.91 20.09 -31.88
CA GLU A 111 28.02 21.54 -31.68
C GLU A 111 28.88 21.89 -30.44
N SER A 112 28.65 21.19 -29.31
CA SER A 112 29.44 21.37 -28.08
C SER A 112 30.92 21.02 -28.29
N SER A 113 31.21 19.94 -29.02
CA SER A 113 32.59 19.51 -29.33
C SER A 113 33.30 20.50 -30.26
N GLN A 114 32.58 21.07 -31.24
CA GLN A 114 33.08 22.13 -32.12
C GLN A 114 33.37 23.41 -31.33
N GLY A 115 32.47 23.80 -30.42
CA GLY A 115 32.67 24.91 -29.49
C GLY A 115 33.92 24.73 -28.62
N ARG A 116 34.12 23.54 -28.06
CA ARG A 116 35.31 23.20 -27.26
C ARG A 116 36.60 23.28 -28.08
N LEU A 117 36.61 22.68 -29.28
CA LEU A 117 37.75 22.77 -30.20
C LEU A 117 38.07 24.23 -30.56
N SER A 118 37.05 25.04 -30.88
CA SER A 118 37.22 26.45 -31.20
C SER A 118 37.81 27.25 -30.03
N SER A 119 37.42 26.92 -28.80
CA SER A 119 37.92 27.56 -27.59
C SER A 119 39.39 27.22 -27.33
N ILE A 120 39.78 25.95 -27.51
CA ILE A 120 41.17 25.50 -27.37
C ILE A 120 42.04 26.16 -28.44
N LEU A 121 41.59 26.18 -29.70
CA LEU A 121 42.32 26.84 -30.80
C LEU A 121 42.46 28.35 -30.58
N LYS A 122 41.45 29.03 -30.04
CA LYS A 122 41.53 30.45 -29.65
C LYS A 122 42.55 30.66 -28.53
N ALA A 123 42.54 29.82 -27.49
CA ALA A 123 43.49 29.89 -26.38
C ALA A 123 44.93 29.63 -26.85
N GLU A 124 45.14 28.68 -27.75
CA GLU A 124 46.44 28.39 -28.36
C GLU A 124 46.94 29.57 -29.22
N ARG A 125 46.05 30.17 -30.02
CA ARG A 125 46.36 31.36 -30.83
C ARG A 125 46.70 32.59 -29.98
N ALA A 126 46.01 32.76 -28.85
CA ALA A 126 46.30 33.82 -27.88
C ALA A 126 47.65 33.58 -27.19
N ALA A 127 47.95 32.34 -26.77
CA ALA A 127 49.21 31.97 -26.15
C ALA A 127 50.42 32.15 -27.09
N LEU A 128 50.24 31.93 -28.40
CA LEU A 128 51.25 32.18 -29.43
C LEU A 128 51.48 33.68 -29.70
N SER A 129 50.50 34.54 -29.41
CA SER A 129 50.62 36.00 -29.58
C SER A 129 51.30 36.70 -28.41
N ASP A 130 51.39 36.04 -27.24
CA ASP A 130 51.85 36.64 -25.97
C ASP A 130 53.28 36.24 -25.57
N ARG A 131 53.94 35.33 -26.30
CA ARG A 131 55.29 34.84 -25.98
C ARG A 131 56.21 34.84 -27.20
N ALA A 132 57.23 35.70 -27.16
CA ALA A 132 58.31 35.74 -28.15
C ALA A 132 59.33 34.57 -28.02
N ASP A 133 59.38 33.88 -26.89
CA ASP A 133 60.30 32.76 -26.67
C ASP A 133 59.65 31.74 -25.73
N PHE A 134 59.21 30.59 -26.25
CA PHE A 134 59.29 29.24 -25.66
C PHE A 134 58.40 28.24 -26.40
N ASN A 135 58.91 27.02 -26.57
CA ASN A 135 58.27 25.85 -27.18
C ASN A 135 56.87 25.58 -26.58
N PRO A 136 55.80 25.36 -27.38
CA PRO A 136 54.47 25.06 -26.84
C PRO A 136 54.53 23.81 -25.98
N ALA A 137 54.04 23.90 -24.74
CA ALA A 137 54.04 22.78 -23.82
C ALA A 137 53.31 21.57 -24.43
N PRO A 138 53.85 20.34 -24.35
CA PRO A 138 53.27 19.13 -24.96
C PRO A 138 51.82 18.83 -24.54
N ILE A 139 51.36 19.44 -23.45
CA ILE A 139 49.99 19.35 -22.92
C ILE A 139 48.97 20.04 -23.86
N SER A 140 49.34 21.14 -24.53
CA SER A 140 48.44 21.88 -25.46
C SER A 140 48.17 21.09 -26.75
N GLN A 141 49.21 20.50 -27.34
CA GLN A 141 49.07 19.68 -28.56
C GLN A 141 48.25 18.42 -28.32
N VAL A 142 48.46 17.76 -27.18
CA VAL A 142 47.70 16.57 -26.81
C VAL A 142 46.22 16.92 -26.57
N ALA A 143 45.93 18.04 -25.90
CA ALA A 143 44.56 18.52 -25.72
C ALA A 143 43.87 18.89 -27.05
N CYS A 144 44.56 19.57 -27.96
CA CYS A 144 44.07 19.85 -29.32
C CYS A 144 43.75 18.56 -30.08
N ARG A 145 44.66 17.58 -30.06
CA ARG A 145 44.45 16.28 -30.73
C ARG A 145 43.22 15.56 -30.18
N HIS A 146 43.06 15.47 -28.87
CA HIS A 146 41.88 14.85 -28.26
C HIS A 146 40.58 15.59 -28.57
N ALA A 147 40.60 16.92 -28.65
CA ALA A 147 39.44 17.71 -29.04
C ALA A 147 39.03 17.48 -30.51
N VAL A 148 40.01 17.40 -31.42
CA VAL A 148 39.77 17.06 -32.83
C VAL A 148 39.21 15.63 -32.96
N GLU A 149 39.81 14.66 -32.28
CA GLU A 149 39.33 13.28 -32.28
C GLU A 149 37.90 13.17 -31.73
N HIS A 150 37.58 13.89 -30.64
CA HIS A 150 36.22 13.89 -30.07
C HIS A 150 35.20 14.47 -31.07
N ARG A 151 35.52 15.60 -31.70
CA ARG A 151 34.66 16.21 -32.72
C ARG A 151 34.49 15.31 -33.96
N ASN A 152 35.53 14.59 -34.37
CA ASN A 152 35.44 13.67 -35.50
C ASN A 152 34.55 12.46 -35.16
N ARG A 153 34.69 11.88 -33.96
CA ARG A 153 33.80 10.79 -33.50
C ARG A 153 32.34 11.24 -33.43
N ASP A 154 32.08 12.43 -32.92
CA ASP A 154 30.71 12.97 -32.87
C ASP A 154 30.16 13.20 -34.29
N ALA A 155 31.00 13.65 -35.24
CA ALA A 155 30.61 13.85 -36.63
C ALA A 155 30.31 12.53 -37.36
N GLU A 156 31.11 11.48 -37.15
CA GLU A 156 30.86 10.14 -37.70
C GLU A 156 29.52 9.58 -37.22
N LEU A 157 29.22 9.71 -35.93
CA LEU A 157 27.96 9.24 -35.35
C LEU A 157 26.73 10.01 -35.89
N VAL A 158 26.87 11.32 -36.13
CA VAL A 158 25.83 12.12 -36.78
C VAL A 158 25.61 11.66 -38.23
N GLN A 159 26.68 11.44 -38.99
CA GLN A 159 26.59 10.98 -40.38
C GLN A 159 25.95 9.58 -40.49
N ASP A 160 26.29 8.65 -39.59
CA ASP A 160 25.68 7.34 -39.54
C ASP A 160 24.15 7.42 -39.30
N LEU A 161 23.72 8.36 -38.45
CA LEU A 161 22.29 8.60 -38.20
C LEU A 161 21.60 9.29 -39.38
N GLU A 162 22.27 10.19 -40.09
CA GLU A 162 21.75 10.81 -41.31
C GLU A 162 21.48 9.78 -42.41
N VAL A 163 22.41 8.84 -42.59
CA VAL A 163 22.24 7.72 -43.54
C VAL A 163 21.05 6.84 -43.14
N ARG A 164 20.90 6.54 -41.85
CA ARG A 164 19.79 5.71 -41.34
C ARG A 164 18.43 6.38 -41.47
N LEU A 165 18.37 7.70 -41.29
CA LEU A 165 17.14 8.50 -41.38
C LEU A 165 16.86 9.01 -42.81
N GLY A 166 17.78 8.82 -43.75
CA GLY A 166 17.66 9.32 -45.12
C GLY A 166 17.71 10.85 -45.23
N ILE A 167 18.38 11.51 -44.29
CA ILE A 167 18.46 12.96 -44.19
C ILE A 167 19.51 13.48 -45.17
N THR A 168 19.08 14.35 -46.10
CA THR A 168 19.98 14.97 -47.11
C THR A 168 20.54 16.32 -46.67
N GLN A 169 19.88 17.00 -45.74
CA GLN A 169 20.32 18.27 -45.16
C GLN A 169 20.28 18.16 -43.64
N GLN A 170 21.41 18.44 -43.00
CA GLN A 170 21.56 18.40 -41.55
C GLN A 170 20.51 19.32 -40.89
N TRP A 171 19.82 18.81 -39.86
CA TRP A 171 18.84 19.61 -39.13
C TRP A 171 19.52 20.77 -38.41
N THR A 172 18.88 21.93 -38.47
CA THR A 172 19.26 23.12 -37.71
C THR A 172 18.25 23.38 -36.62
N SER A 173 18.57 24.26 -35.66
CA SER A 173 17.66 24.64 -34.58
C SER A 173 16.33 25.25 -35.05
N GLU A 174 16.23 25.62 -36.32
CA GLU A 174 15.03 26.19 -36.95
C GLU A 174 14.20 25.14 -37.72
N SER A 175 14.71 23.92 -37.90
CA SER A 175 14.01 22.86 -38.61
C SER A 175 12.80 22.35 -37.80
N PRO A 176 11.62 22.15 -38.41
CA PRO A 176 10.44 21.69 -37.69
C PRO A 176 10.64 20.31 -37.06
N GLU A 177 11.41 19.44 -37.71
CA GLU A 177 11.76 18.10 -37.20
C GLU A 177 12.67 18.18 -35.98
N TRP A 178 13.59 19.15 -35.95
CA TRP A 178 14.41 19.43 -34.77
C TRP A 178 13.55 19.86 -33.59
N ILE A 179 12.64 20.81 -33.80
CA ILE A 179 11.76 21.34 -32.76
C ILE A 179 10.87 20.23 -32.18
N LEU A 180 10.32 19.36 -33.04
CA LEU A 180 9.51 18.22 -32.60
C LEU A 180 10.33 17.21 -31.79
N ALA A 181 11.53 16.84 -32.26
CA ALA A 181 12.40 15.92 -31.55
C ALA A 181 12.92 16.53 -30.23
N GLU A 182 13.20 17.83 -30.20
CA GLU A 182 13.57 18.56 -28.99
C GLU A 182 12.45 18.57 -27.96
N LYS A 183 11.20 18.80 -28.39
CA LYS A 183 10.02 18.67 -27.53
C LYS A 183 9.89 17.26 -26.95
N SER A 184 10.02 16.23 -27.80
CA SER A 184 9.99 14.83 -27.34
C SER A 184 11.10 14.52 -26.34
N ILE A 185 12.33 15.02 -26.55
CA ILE A 185 13.44 14.86 -25.59
C ILE A 185 13.08 15.50 -24.25
N MET A 186 12.45 16.68 -24.25
CA MET A 186 12.01 17.35 -23.03
C MET A 186 10.90 16.59 -22.31
N ASP A 187 9.89 16.11 -23.05
CA ASP A 187 8.83 15.25 -22.51
C ASP A 187 9.42 13.99 -21.86
N HIS A 188 10.41 13.33 -22.49
CA HIS A 188 11.11 12.19 -21.92
C HIS A 188 11.90 12.55 -20.65
N ARG A 189 12.63 13.67 -20.64
CA ARG A 189 13.35 14.14 -19.44
C ARG A 189 12.40 14.38 -18.27
N TYR A 190 11.23 14.96 -18.54
CA TYR A 190 10.20 15.21 -17.54
C TYR A 190 9.66 13.90 -16.96
N LEU A 191 9.30 12.95 -17.83
CA LEU A 191 8.80 11.64 -17.42
C LEU A 191 9.86 10.81 -16.68
N ASP A 192 11.12 10.84 -17.09
CA ASP A 192 12.21 10.14 -16.40
C ASP A 192 12.44 10.71 -14.99
N ALA A 193 12.35 12.04 -14.84
CA ALA A 193 12.45 12.69 -13.53
C ALA A 193 11.27 12.29 -12.62
N LEU A 194 10.06 12.18 -13.19
CA LEU A 194 8.87 11.73 -12.47
C LEU A 194 8.96 10.26 -12.05
N ASP A 195 9.40 9.37 -12.94
CA ASP A 195 9.58 7.94 -12.67
C ASP A 195 10.65 7.69 -11.60
N GLU A 196 11.71 8.51 -11.57
CA GLU A 196 12.72 8.47 -10.52
C GLU A 196 12.12 8.78 -9.14
N ILE A 197 11.26 9.80 -9.06
CA ILE A 197 10.55 10.16 -7.81
C ILE A 197 9.64 9.01 -7.38
N GLU A 198 8.80 8.51 -8.30
CA GLU A 198 7.87 7.40 -8.02
C GLU A 198 8.63 6.18 -7.50
N ARG A 199 9.71 5.77 -8.19
CA ARG A 199 10.53 4.62 -7.79
C ARG A 199 11.06 4.76 -6.37
N ILE A 200 11.69 5.90 -6.04
CA ILE A 200 12.29 6.08 -4.71
C ILE A 200 11.22 6.06 -3.61
N ILE A 201 10.03 6.60 -3.88
CA ILE A 201 8.92 6.61 -2.91
C ILE A 201 8.37 5.21 -2.69
N VAL A 202 8.12 4.47 -3.76
CA VAL A 202 7.67 3.08 -3.68
C VAL A 202 8.67 2.28 -2.86
N GLU A 203 9.97 2.41 -3.15
CA GLU A 203 10.99 1.73 -2.39
C GLU A 203 10.96 2.16 -0.90
N ARG A 204 10.80 3.46 -0.59
CA ARG A 204 10.69 3.98 0.78
C ARG A 204 9.48 3.39 1.52
N LEU A 205 8.32 3.30 0.87
CA LEU A 205 7.10 2.71 1.44
C LEU A 205 7.30 1.22 1.78
N PHE A 206 7.98 0.47 0.90
CA PHE A 206 8.35 -0.92 1.18
C PHE A 206 9.31 -1.03 2.37
N GLU A 207 10.28 -0.14 2.50
CA GLU A 207 11.19 -0.10 3.65
C GLU A 207 10.49 0.22 4.97
N MET A 208 9.59 1.21 4.95
CA MET A 208 8.75 1.55 6.11
C MET A 208 7.88 0.36 6.51
N THR A 209 7.25 -0.32 5.56
CA THR A 209 6.46 -1.52 5.87
C THR A 209 7.33 -2.62 6.49
N LYS A 210 8.55 -2.79 5.98
CA LYS A 210 9.49 -3.80 6.45
C LYS A 210 10.02 -3.51 7.86
N ILE A 211 10.16 -2.25 8.28
CA ILE A 211 10.61 -1.92 9.64
C ILE A 211 9.59 -2.34 10.70
N HIS A 212 8.29 -2.33 10.35
CA HIS A 212 7.18 -2.71 11.24
C HIS A 212 6.88 -4.22 11.24
N GLN A 213 7.56 -5.03 10.43
CA GLN A 213 7.32 -6.48 10.40
C GLN A 213 7.96 -7.19 11.60
N SER A 214 7.16 -7.98 12.31
CA SER A 214 7.58 -8.91 13.38
C SER A 214 8.66 -9.87 12.89
N GLY A 215 9.73 -10.08 13.67
CA GLY A 215 10.88 -10.91 13.31
C GLY A 215 12.08 -10.15 12.71
N THR A 216 11.99 -8.82 12.59
CA THR A 216 13.11 -7.97 12.16
C THR A 216 14.06 -7.71 13.34
N ARG A 217 15.21 -8.42 13.35
CA ARG A 217 16.25 -8.25 14.38
C ARG A 217 16.74 -6.80 14.46
N TYR A 218 17.15 -6.35 15.64
CA TYR A 218 17.66 -5.00 15.92
C TYR A 218 18.65 -4.46 14.87
N LYS A 219 19.66 -5.26 14.50
CA LYS A 219 20.66 -4.86 13.47
C LYS A 219 20.00 -4.54 12.12
N MET A 220 19.00 -5.32 11.71
CA MET A 220 18.25 -5.08 10.48
C MET A 220 17.42 -3.81 10.58
N ARG A 221 16.74 -3.55 11.71
CA ARG A 221 16.01 -2.29 11.93
C ARG A 221 16.94 -1.07 11.82
N ARG A 222 18.15 -1.15 12.40
CA ARG A 222 19.17 -0.08 12.29
C ARG A 222 19.63 0.14 10.84
N HIS A 223 19.79 -0.91 10.05
CA HIS A 223 20.12 -0.77 8.63
C HIS A 223 18.97 -0.15 7.82
N ILE A 224 17.72 -0.55 8.10
CA ILE A 224 16.54 0.03 7.46
C ILE A 224 16.42 1.51 7.83
N ALA A 225 16.60 1.89 9.09
CA ALA A 225 16.58 3.30 9.52
C ALA A 225 17.63 4.16 8.78
N LYS A 226 18.86 3.65 8.63
CA LYS A 226 19.90 4.33 7.84
C LYS A 226 19.54 4.44 6.36
N ALA A 227 18.93 3.39 5.78
CA ALA A 227 18.46 3.41 4.40
C ALA A 227 17.34 4.45 4.20
N LEU A 228 16.38 4.52 5.13
CA LEU A 228 15.32 5.53 5.12
C LEU A 228 15.86 6.96 5.17
N GLN A 229 16.90 7.22 5.97
CA GLN A 229 17.54 8.53 6.03
C GLN A 229 18.25 8.89 4.71
N ALA A 230 19.02 7.94 4.15
CA ALA A 230 19.70 8.14 2.86
C ALA A 230 18.69 8.38 1.73
N ARG A 231 17.58 7.64 1.72
CA ARG A 231 16.51 7.82 0.74
C ARG A 231 15.75 9.11 0.92
N SER A 232 15.59 9.60 2.14
CA SER A 232 14.95 10.90 2.34
C SER A 232 15.75 12.03 1.67
N LYS A 233 17.08 11.96 1.72
CA LYS A 233 17.95 12.86 0.94
C LYS A 233 17.83 12.62 -0.57
N ALA A 234 17.73 11.36 -1.01
CA ALA A 234 17.57 11.02 -2.42
C ALA A 234 16.25 11.54 -3.00
N ILE A 235 15.15 11.47 -2.24
CA ILE A 235 13.84 12.02 -2.64
C ILE A 235 13.95 13.54 -2.80
N ARG A 236 14.57 14.27 -1.87
CA ARG A 236 14.77 15.74 -2.02
C ARG A 236 15.52 16.07 -3.31
N ASN A 237 16.64 15.40 -3.54
CA ASN A 237 17.42 15.59 -4.78
C ASN A 237 16.61 15.21 -6.05
N ALA A 238 15.73 14.21 -5.97
CA ALA A 238 14.87 13.83 -7.09
C ALA A 238 13.79 14.88 -7.36
N ILE A 239 13.20 15.45 -6.31
CA ILE A 239 12.25 16.58 -6.38
C ILE A 239 12.93 17.79 -7.02
N ASP A 240 14.14 18.16 -6.59
CA ASP A 240 14.86 19.29 -7.18
C ASP A 240 15.09 19.10 -8.68
N ARG A 241 15.49 17.88 -9.09
CA ARG A 241 15.66 17.54 -10.50
C ARG A 241 14.36 17.62 -11.29
N TYR A 242 13.27 17.11 -10.73
CA TYR A 242 11.95 17.21 -11.35
C TYR A 242 11.52 18.67 -11.48
N ASN A 243 11.64 19.48 -10.42
CA ASN A 243 11.25 20.90 -10.44
C ASN A 243 12.05 21.68 -11.48
N THR A 244 13.35 21.42 -11.59
CA THR A 244 14.21 22.00 -12.63
C THR A 244 13.67 21.68 -14.02
N VAL A 245 13.35 20.41 -14.31
CA VAL A 245 12.83 20.00 -15.62
C VAL A 245 11.41 20.53 -15.85
N ALA A 246 10.57 20.57 -14.81
CA ALA A 246 9.19 21.06 -14.88
C ALA A 246 9.14 22.56 -15.23
N GLU A 247 10.06 23.36 -14.69
CA GLU A 247 10.22 24.78 -15.03
C GLU A 247 10.76 24.98 -16.46
N GLU A 248 11.60 24.06 -16.95
CA GLU A 248 12.12 24.06 -18.34
C GLU A 248 11.06 23.69 -19.41
N MET A 249 9.91 23.14 -19.02
CA MET A 249 8.85 22.75 -19.97
C MET A 249 8.11 23.96 -20.55
N ASP A 250 7.58 23.82 -21.78
CA ASP A 250 6.68 24.80 -22.41
C ASP A 250 5.33 24.15 -22.76
N PRO A 251 4.24 24.46 -22.03
CA PRO A 251 4.17 25.37 -20.88
C PRO A 251 4.82 24.79 -19.61
N PRO A 252 5.25 25.64 -18.66
CA PRO A 252 5.86 25.18 -17.41
C PRO A 252 4.90 24.31 -16.60
N LYS A 253 5.43 23.22 -16.06
CA LYS A 253 4.66 22.24 -15.29
C LYS A 253 4.73 22.56 -13.78
N PRO A 254 3.71 22.17 -12.99
CA PRO A 254 3.68 22.40 -11.55
C PRO A 254 4.87 21.72 -10.86
N THR A 255 5.51 22.47 -9.98
CA THR A 255 6.56 21.99 -9.09
C THR A 255 5.95 21.19 -7.93
N LEU A 256 6.76 20.32 -7.35
CA LEU A 256 6.40 19.47 -6.24
C LEU A 256 7.20 19.88 -4.99
N SER A 257 6.51 19.95 -3.86
CA SER A 257 7.11 20.10 -2.55
C SER A 257 7.39 18.74 -1.90
N TRP A 258 8.32 18.72 -0.94
CA TRP A 258 8.57 17.54 -0.12
C TRP A 258 7.30 17.02 0.56
N GLU A 259 6.50 17.93 1.10
CA GLU A 259 5.27 17.60 1.81
C GLU A 259 4.27 16.93 0.88
N GLU A 260 4.04 17.48 -0.32
CA GLU A 260 3.16 16.89 -1.32
C GLU A 260 3.61 15.48 -1.69
N VAL A 261 4.90 15.29 -1.96
CA VAL A 261 5.45 14.00 -2.40
C VAL A 261 5.38 12.94 -1.31
N VAL A 262 5.58 13.30 -0.04
CA VAL A 262 5.37 12.36 1.09
C VAL A 262 3.89 12.10 1.33
N ASN A 263 3.05 13.11 1.10
CA ASN A 263 1.61 13.04 1.20
C ASN A 263 0.95 12.28 0.03
N TYR A 264 1.68 12.08 -1.07
CA TYR A 264 1.35 11.17 -2.16
C TYR A 264 1.50 9.72 -1.69
N GLY A 265 0.67 9.36 -0.71
CA GLY A 265 0.59 8.02 -0.14
C GLY A 265 -0.02 7.00 -1.11
N PHE A 266 -0.41 7.41 -2.32
CA PHE A 266 -1.02 6.57 -3.34
C PHE A 266 -0.40 6.83 -4.72
N LEU A 267 0.03 5.76 -5.39
CA LEU A 267 0.72 5.80 -6.68
C LEU A 267 -0.07 6.52 -7.79
N ALA A 268 -1.41 6.48 -7.74
CA ALA A 268 -2.23 7.10 -8.77
C ALA A 268 -2.19 8.64 -8.80
N GLU A 269 -1.50 9.30 -7.87
CA GLU A 269 -1.21 10.74 -7.98
C GLU A 269 -0.02 11.00 -8.94
N PHE A 270 0.92 10.06 -9.06
CA PHE A 270 1.99 10.11 -10.08
C PHE A 270 1.46 9.84 -11.49
N ASP A 271 0.47 8.96 -11.64
CA ASP A 271 -0.15 8.68 -12.94
C ASP A 271 -0.90 9.89 -13.52
N ILE A 272 -1.39 10.83 -12.68
CA ILE A 272 -1.93 12.11 -13.16
C ILE A 272 -0.81 13.02 -13.66
N LEU A 273 0.35 13.01 -13.00
CA LEU A 273 1.49 13.84 -13.37
C LEU A 273 2.14 13.39 -14.68
N ARG A 274 2.00 12.10 -15.05
CA ARG A 274 2.48 11.56 -16.33
C ARG A 274 1.78 12.16 -17.54
N ASP A 275 0.54 12.59 -17.41
CA ASP A 275 -0.14 13.25 -18.53
C ASP A 275 0.44 14.65 -18.76
N THR A 276 0.98 14.85 -19.96
CA THR A 276 1.47 16.14 -20.44
C THR A 276 0.33 17.03 -20.96
N GLY A 277 -0.89 16.47 -21.13
CA GLY A 277 -2.10 17.20 -21.48
C GLY A 277 -2.72 17.96 -20.30
N ASP A 278 -2.98 19.26 -20.50
CA ASP A 278 -3.56 20.11 -19.45
C ASP A 278 -5.05 19.81 -19.16
N SER A 279 -5.71 18.99 -19.98
CA SER A 279 -7.14 18.68 -19.90
C SER A 279 -7.51 17.87 -18.66
N ILE A 280 -6.71 16.87 -18.28
CA ILE A 280 -7.07 15.93 -17.21
C ILE A 280 -6.84 16.52 -15.82
N ARG A 281 -5.79 17.32 -15.63
CA ARG A 281 -5.50 18.01 -14.35
C ARG A 281 -6.57 19.01 -13.92
N SER A 282 -7.41 19.45 -14.86
CA SER A 282 -8.55 20.32 -14.57
C SER A 282 -9.77 19.56 -14.01
N ARG A 283 -9.79 18.22 -14.14
CA ARG A 283 -10.93 17.39 -13.73
C ARG A 283 -11.05 17.35 -12.21
N PRO A 284 -12.25 17.48 -11.63
CA PRO A 284 -12.44 17.48 -10.17
C PRO A 284 -11.86 16.23 -9.48
N TRP A 285 -11.98 15.05 -10.08
CA TRP A 285 -11.51 13.78 -9.50
C TRP A 285 -9.98 13.63 -9.45
N THR A 286 -9.23 14.49 -10.14
CA THR A 286 -7.75 14.53 -10.01
C THR A 286 -7.28 15.31 -8.80
N ARG A 287 -8.15 16.15 -8.22
CA ARG A 287 -7.81 16.94 -7.03
C ARG A 287 -7.84 16.06 -5.78
N ARG A 288 -6.82 16.20 -4.95
CA ARG A 288 -6.65 15.40 -3.72
C ARG A 288 -7.84 15.49 -2.77
N SER A 289 -8.38 16.68 -2.53
CA SER A 289 -9.54 16.85 -1.62
C SER A 289 -10.76 16.06 -2.10
N TYR A 290 -11.02 16.08 -3.40
CA TYR A 290 -12.11 15.35 -4.06
C TYR A 290 -11.87 13.85 -4.02
N ARG A 291 -10.63 13.38 -4.23
CA ARG A 291 -10.26 11.97 -4.07
C ARG A 291 -10.50 11.46 -2.66
N VAL A 292 -10.03 12.19 -1.64
CA VAL A 292 -10.26 11.82 -0.23
C VAL A 292 -11.76 11.74 0.08
N ALA A 293 -12.58 12.63 -0.48
CA ALA A 293 -14.03 12.60 -0.34
C ALA A 293 -14.67 11.39 -1.04
N MET A 294 -14.26 11.07 -2.28
CA MET A 294 -14.69 9.85 -3.00
C MET A 294 -14.35 8.59 -2.21
N ASP A 295 -13.11 8.50 -1.73
CA ASP A 295 -12.61 7.39 -0.94
C ASP A 295 -13.45 7.18 0.32
N ARG A 296 -13.79 8.28 0.99
CA ARG A 296 -14.65 8.28 2.17
C ARG A 296 -16.07 7.84 1.82
N TYR A 297 -16.64 8.34 0.72
CA TYR A 297 -17.96 7.93 0.23
C TYR A 297 -18.03 6.42 -0.04
N PHE A 298 -17.11 5.88 -0.82
CA PHE A 298 -17.09 4.45 -1.14
C PHE A 298 -16.80 3.58 0.09
N LYS A 299 -15.94 4.04 1.02
CA LYS A 299 -15.76 3.38 2.33
C LYS A 299 -17.06 3.35 3.14
N ILE A 300 -17.86 4.41 3.13
CA ILE A 300 -19.16 4.45 3.79
C ILE A 300 -20.13 3.44 3.16
N LEU A 301 -20.22 3.38 1.83
CA LEU A 301 -21.05 2.37 1.15
C LEU A 301 -20.64 0.94 1.54
N ARG A 302 -19.34 0.63 1.49
CA ARG A 302 -18.82 -0.69 1.87
C ARG A 302 -19.02 -0.98 3.35
N ALA A 303 -18.92 0.01 4.23
CA ALA A 303 -19.21 -0.17 5.66
C ALA A 303 -20.69 -0.51 5.91
N LYS A 304 -21.63 0.07 5.14
CA LYS A 304 -23.06 -0.27 5.21
C LYS A 304 -23.30 -1.73 4.80
N GLU A 305 -22.69 -2.17 3.69
CA GLU A 305 -22.75 -3.57 3.24
C GLU A 305 -22.10 -4.53 4.24
N GLU A 306 -20.95 -4.15 4.78
CA GLU A 306 -20.18 -4.97 5.70
C GLU A 306 -20.95 -5.21 7.01
N ILE A 307 -21.65 -4.20 7.54
CA ILE A 307 -22.53 -4.39 8.70
C ILE A 307 -23.62 -5.42 8.41
N GLN A 308 -24.25 -5.38 7.23
CA GLN A 308 -25.26 -6.37 6.85
C GLN A 308 -24.68 -7.79 6.81
N ARG A 309 -23.48 -7.95 6.23
CA ARG A 309 -22.79 -9.24 6.18
C ARG A 309 -22.39 -9.74 7.57
N LEU A 310 -21.81 -8.88 8.39
CA LEU A 310 -21.41 -9.22 9.75
C LEU A 310 -22.62 -9.58 10.63
N ASN A 311 -23.77 -8.93 10.46
CA ASN A 311 -25.00 -9.31 11.16
C ASN A 311 -25.41 -10.76 10.84
N ILE A 312 -25.27 -11.20 9.59
CA ILE A 312 -25.53 -12.58 9.18
C ILE A 312 -24.48 -13.52 9.75
N GLU A 313 -23.20 -13.16 9.63
CA GLU A 313 -22.09 -14.02 10.03
C GLU A 313 -22.03 -14.23 11.54
N ILE A 314 -22.22 -13.17 12.34
CA ILE A 314 -22.35 -13.27 13.80
C ILE A 314 -23.47 -14.24 14.16
N LYS A 315 -24.64 -14.11 13.53
CA LYS A 315 -25.77 -15.01 13.78
C LYS A 315 -25.43 -16.46 13.40
N ARG A 316 -24.73 -16.69 12.29
CA ARG A 316 -24.27 -18.02 11.88
C ARG A 316 -23.32 -18.63 12.91
N VAL A 317 -22.34 -17.87 13.38
CA VAL A 317 -21.39 -18.34 14.40
C VAL A 317 -22.12 -18.69 15.69
N VAL A 318 -23.02 -17.82 16.16
CA VAL A 318 -23.83 -18.09 17.36
C VAL A 318 -24.68 -19.37 17.20
N THR A 319 -25.32 -19.54 16.04
CA THR A 319 -26.11 -20.75 15.74
C THR A 319 -25.22 -21.99 15.72
N TRP A 320 -24.05 -21.88 15.09
CA TRP A 320 -23.09 -22.97 14.97
C TRP A 320 -22.55 -23.41 16.32
N ILE A 321 -22.25 -22.47 17.23
CA ILE A 321 -21.83 -22.76 18.61
C ILE A 321 -22.89 -23.60 19.33
N GLU A 322 -24.17 -23.20 19.25
CA GLU A 322 -25.24 -23.95 19.93
C GLU A 322 -25.44 -25.35 19.32
N ASP A 323 -25.43 -25.44 17.99
CA ASP A 323 -25.66 -26.68 17.28
C ASP A 323 -24.48 -27.66 17.46
N GLU A 324 -23.24 -27.17 17.47
CA GLU A 324 -22.04 -27.97 17.76
C GLU A 324 -22.06 -28.48 19.21
N ASP A 325 -22.32 -27.63 20.21
CA ASP A 325 -22.40 -28.08 21.62
C ASP A 325 -23.50 -29.13 21.82
N TRP A 326 -24.67 -28.93 21.20
CA TRP A 326 -25.76 -29.91 21.23
C TRP A 326 -25.34 -31.24 20.59
N PHE A 327 -24.73 -31.20 19.41
CA PHE A 327 -24.27 -32.38 18.70
C PHE A 327 -23.23 -33.16 19.51
N LEU A 328 -22.24 -32.45 20.07
CA LEU A 328 -21.15 -33.05 20.85
C LEU A 328 -21.69 -33.68 22.14
N ARG A 329 -22.62 -33.04 22.85
CA ARG A 329 -23.28 -33.63 24.04
C ARG A 329 -24.05 -34.89 23.71
N ARG A 330 -24.81 -34.87 22.61
CA ARG A 330 -25.57 -36.04 22.16
C ARG A 330 -24.64 -37.21 21.83
N LYS A 331 -23.55 -36.95 21.10
CA LYS A 331 -22.56 -37.98 20.77
C LYS A 331 -21.77 -38.46 21.98
N GLU A 332 -21.43 -37.59 22.92
CA GLU A 332 -20.81 -37.97 24.19
C GLU A 332 -21.71 -38.96 24.97
N ALA A 333 -23.02 -38.71 25.03
CA ALA A 333 -23.98 -39.60 25.67
C ALA A 333 -24.15 -40.93 24.93
N GLU A 334 -24.30 -40.91 23.60
CA GLU A 334 -24.45 -42.10 22.76
C GLU A 334 -23.25 -43.05 22.90
N TYR A 335 -22.02 -42.50 22.84
CA TYR A 335 -20.82 -43.31 22.91
C TYR A 335 -20.39 -43.67 24.34
N LYS A 336 -21.05 -43.14 25.37
CA LYS A 336 -20.69 -43.39 26.77
C LYS A 336 -20.71 -44.89 27.09
N ASP A 337 -21.74 -45.60 26.60
CA ASP A 337 -21.92 -47.03 26.84
C ASP A 337 -21.32 -47.89 25.72
N LEU A 338 -21.33 -47.39 24.47
CA LEU A 338 -20.81 -48.11 23.29
C LEU A 338 -19.27 -48.13 23.22
N ASN A 339 -18.62 -47.02 23.55
CA ASN A 339 -17.18 -46.84 23.46
C ASN A 339 -16.70 -45.74 24.45
N PRO A 340 -16.50 -46.08 25.74
CA PRO A 340 -16.13 -45.11 26.76
C PRO A 340 -14.85 -44.31 26.43
N PRO A 341 -13.77 -44.91 25.87
CA PRO A 341 -12.60 -44.14 25.44
C PRO A 341 -12.90 -43.04 24.42
N LEU A 342 -13.77 -43.32 23.44
CA LEU A 342 -14.18 -42.33 22.44
C LEU A 342 -15.04 -41.22 23.07
N ALA A 343 -15.96 -41.56 23.98
CA ALA A 343 -16.74 -40.58 24.72
C ALA A 343 -15.86 -39.61 25.52
N VAL A 344 -14.78 -40.10 26.14
CA VAL A 344 -13.79 -39.26 26.82
C VAL A 344 -13.10 -38.29 25.84
N GLN A 345 -12.76 -38.74 24.62
CA GLN A 345 -12.16 -37.84 23.61
C GLN A 345 -13.13 -36.77 23.13
N ILE A 346 -14.40 -37.13 22.91
CA ILE A 346 -15.48 -36.18 22.56
C ILE A 346 -15.64 -35.15 23.69
N SER A 347 -15.68 -35.60 24.95
CA SER A 347 -15.78 -34.72 26.12
C SER A 347 -14.62 -33.73 26.19
N ARG A 348 -13.38 -34.21 25.98
CA ARG A 348 -12.18 -33.35 25.94
C ARG A 348 -12.22 -32.34 24.80
N TYR A 349 -12.69 -32.74 23.62
CA TYR A 349 -12.87 -31.83 22.49
C TYR A 349 -13.91 -30.75 22.82
N ARG A 350 -15.10 -31.15 23.29
CA ARG A 350 -16.17 -30.25 23.70
C ARG A 350 -15.73 -29.24 24.76
N GLN A 351 -14.98 -29.68 25.77
CA GLN A 351 -14.44 -28.78 26.80
C GLN A 351 -13.44 -27.75 26.24
N ARG A 352 -12.63 -28.11 25.23
CA ARG A 352 -11.74 -27.16 24.56
C ARG A 352 -12.56 -26.14 23.76
N ARG A 353 -13.55 -26.58 22.98
CA ARG A 353 -14.45 -25.72 22.20
C ARG A 353 -15.21 -24.74 23.10
N ALA A 354 -15.82 -25.24 24.17
CA ALA A 354 -16.61 -24.47 25.11
C ALA A 354 -15.87 -23.26 25.72
N ARG A 355 -14.54 -23.35 25.90
CA ARG A 355 -13.72 -22.22 26.37
C ARG A 355 -13.67 -21.09 25.34
N SER A 356 -13.44 -21.44 24.07
CA SER A 356 -13.47 -20.48 22.96
C SER A 356 -14.88 -19.94 22.74
N ASP A 357 -15.90 -20.81 22.79
CA ASP A 357 -17.31 -20.44 22.64
C ASP A 357 -17.76 -19.43 23.69
N TYR A 358 -17.36 -19.63 24.95
CA TYR A 358 -17.62 -18.67 26.02
C TYR A 358 -17.05 -17.29 25.67
N ASN A 359 -15.79 -17.24 25.22
CA ASN A 359 -15.15 -15.98 24.80
C ASN A 359 -15.84 -15.37 23.57
N HIS A 360 -16.30 -16.19 22.61
CA HIS A 360 -17.07 -15.73 21.46
C HIS A 360 -18.36 -15.06 21.90
N MET A 361 -19.15 -15.73 22.73
CA MET A 361 -20.41 -15.18 23.23
C MET A 361 -20.20 -13.91 24.04
N GLN A 362 -19.20 -13.86 24.94
CA GLN A 362 -18.89 -12.64 25.70
C GLN A 362 -18.59 -11.45 24.77
N ARG A 363 -17.77 -11.66 23.74
CA ARG A 363 -17.45 -10.61 22.75
C ARG A 363 -18.67 -10.17 21.95
N PHE A 364 -19.56 -11.09 21.56
CA PHE A 364 -20.79 -10.75 20.84
C PHE A 364 -21.80 -10.01 21.73
N TRP A 365 -21.95 -10.42 23.00
CA TRP A 365 -22.79 -9.69 23.96
C TRP A 365 -22.25 -8.28 24.23
N ALA A 366 -20.93 -8.12 24.34
CA ALA A 366 -20.31 -6.81 24.46
C ALA A 366 -20.55 -5.95 23.20
N LEU A 367 -20.43 -6.54 22.01
CA LEU A 367 -20.74 -5.84 20.75
C LEU A 367 -22.21 -5.43 20.68
N ALA A 368 -23.14 -6.29 21.11
CA ALA A 368 -24.58 -5.99 21.10
C ALA A 368 -24.96 -4.78 21.96
N LYS A 369 -24.16 -4.45 22.98
CA LYS A 369 -24.32 -3.25 23.81
C LYS A 369 -23.79 -1.98 23.16
N THR A 370 -23.06 -2.09 22.04
CA THR A 370 -22.43 -0.93 21.39
C THR A 370 -23.47 -0.13 20.58
N PRO A 371 -23.49 1.21 20.69
CA PRO A 371 -24.38 2.04 19.87
C PRO A 371 -24.14 1.82 18.38
N GLY A 372 -25.23 1.55 17.65
CA GLY A 372 -25.18 1.27 16.21
C GLY A 372 -25.13 -0.22 15.84
N PHE A 373 -25.10 -1.13 16.82
CA PHE A 373 -25.33 -2.55 16.54
C PHE A 373 -26.78 -2.79 16.09
N THR A 374 -26.95 -3.41 14.92
CA THR A 374 -28.27 -3.74 14.35
C THR A 374 -28.47 -5.24 14.14
N GLY A 375 -27.52 -6.06 14.58
CA GLY A 375 -27.54 -7.51 14.40
C GLY A 375 -28.35 -8.23 15.48
N SER A 376 -28.23 -9.55 15.50
CA SER A 376 -28.80 -10.39 16.55
C SER A 376 -27.77 -11.39 17.04
N VAL A 377 -27.68 -11.50 18.36
CA VAL A 377 -26.90 -12.52 19.08
C VAL A 377 -27.79 -13.68 19.53
N VAL A 378 -29.03 -13.71 19.06
CA VAL A 378 -29.95 -14.84 19.28
C VAL A 378 -29.63 -15.91 18.24
N PRO A 379 -29.42 -17.16 18.66
CA PRO A 379 -29.22 -18.28 17.75
C PRO A 379 -30.35 -18.40 16.72
N GLY A 380 -29.97 -18.72 15.49
CA GLY A 380 -30.90 -19.12 14.44
C GLY A 380 -31.29 -20.59 14.57
N VAL A 381 -31.88 -21.13 13.49
CA VAL A 381 -32.19 -22.55 13.39
C VAL A 381 -31.45 -23.11 12.18
N SER A 382 -30.51 -24.04 12.39
CA SER A 382 -29.85 -24.75 11.30
C SER A 382 -30.80 -25.70 10.58
N VAL A 383 -30.60 -25.84 9.27
CA VAL A 383 -31.30 -26.82 8.42
C VAL A 383 -31.10 -28.24 8.94
N GLU A 384 -29.91 -28.58 9.44
CA GLU A 384 -29.63 -29.91 10.02
C GLU A 384 -30.44 -30.14 11.30
N ARG A 385 -30.61 -29.12 12.14
CA ARG A 385 -31.44 -29.21 13.35
C ARG A 385 -32.93 -29.32 13.00
N GLN A 386 -33.37 -28.66 11.93
CA GLN A 386 -34.73 -28.87 11.42
C GLN A 386 -34.90 -30.31 10.94
N GLN A 387 -33.98 -30.83 10.12
CA GLN A 387 -34.04 -32.21 9.62
C GLN A 387 -33.97 -33.25 10.74
N ALA A 388 -33.11 -33.05 11.74
CA ALA A 388 -33.01 -33.91 12.92
C ALA A 388 -34.32 -33.89 13.74
N ARG A 389 -34.91 -32.71 13.96
CA ARG A 389 -36.22 -32.59 14.61
C ARG A 389 -37.33 -33.25 13.80
N HIS A 390 -37.33 -33.14 12.48
CA HIS A 390 -38.29 -33.83 11.62
C HIS A 390 -38.12 -35.36 11.65
N ALA A 391 -36.88 -35.85 11.67
CA ALA A 391 -36.59 -37.29 11.80
C ALA A 391 -36.99 -37.84 13.19
N GLU A 392 -36.73 -37.10 14.26
CA GLU A 392 -37.17 -37.43 15.62
C GLU A 392 -38.70 -37.43 15.74
N ARG A 393 -39.39 -36.49 15.08
CA ARG A 393 -40.85 -36.41 15.05
C ARG A 393 -41.48 -37.52 14.21
N ALA A 394 -40.83 -37.95 13.13
CA ALA A 394 -41.24 -39.09 12.31
C ALA A 394 -41.02 -40.45 12.99
N SER A 395 -40.08 -40.52 13.95
CA SER A 395 -39.75 -41.74 14.70
C SER A 395 -40.58 -41.94 15.97
N ARG A 396 -41.42 -40.96 16.35
CA ARG A 396 -42.35 -41.11 17.49
C ARG A 396 -43.61 -41.87 17.06
N PRO A 397 -43.99 -42.97 17.74
CA PRO A 397 -45.32 -43.55 17.57
C PRO A 397 -46.37 -42.53 18.00
N GLN A 398 -47.43 -42.36 17.20
CA GLN A 398 -48.58 -41.55 17.58
C GLN A 398 -49.31 -42.20 18.76
N THR A 399 -49.02 -41.75 19.97
CA THR A 399 -49.97 -41.84 21.08
C THR A 399 -50.15 -40.47 21.71
N SER A 400 -51.42 -40.15 21.87
CA SER A 400 -52.04 -38.88 22.21
C SER A 400 -51.69 -38.35 23.60
N ARG A 401 -51.55 -37.02 23.65
CA ARG A 401 -52.30 -36.08 24.50
C ARG A 401 -51.35 -35.07 25.15
N GLU A 402 -51.65 -33.81 24.86
CA GLU A 402 -51.03 -32.62 25.39
C GLU A 402 -50.98 -32.62 26.91
N MET A 403 -49.82 -32.25 27.44
CA MET A 403 -49.73 -31.57 28.72
C MET A 403 -48.61 -30.54 28.56
N GLU A 404 -49.00 -29.32 28.19
CA GLU A 404 -48.16 -28.15 28.36
C GLU A 404 -47.82 -28.04 29.84
N MET A 405 -46.54 -28.11 30.13
CA MET A 405 -46.01 -27.83 31.45
C MET A 405 -45.15 -26.59 31.28
N GLU A 406 -45.67 -25.46 31.77
CA GLU A 406 -44.93 -24.21 31.91
C GLU A 406 -43.60 -24.48 32.60
N VAL A 407 -42.50 -24.31 31.86
CA VAL A 407 -41.18 -24.19 32.47
C VAL A 407 -41.05 -22.74 32.89
N VAL A 408 -41.29 -22.51 34.18
CA VAL A 408 -40.98 -21.27 34.87
C VAL A 408 -39.49 -20.98 34.68
N ASP A 409 -39.22 -19.75 34.22
CA ASP A 409 -37.90 -19.14 34.08
C ASP A 409 -37.26 -18.97 35.46
N GLU A 410 -36.31 -19.84 35.81
CA GLU A 410 -35.38 -19.61 36.91
C GLU A 410 -34.00 -19.32 36.35
N ARG A 411 -33.80 -18.08 35.89
CA ARG A 411 -32.49 -17.54 35.58
C ARG A 411 -32.18 -16.31 36.41
N GLU A 412 -32.18 -16.45 37.73
CA GLU A 412 -31.36 -15.61 38.61
C GLU A 412 -30.90 -16.37 39.86
N ARG A 413 -29.61 -16.71 39.91
CA ARG A 413 -28.86 -16.65 41.17
C ARG A 413 -27.39 -16.33 40.91
N TRP A 414 -27.07 -15.09 41.21
CA TRP A 414 -25.75 -14.47 41.13
C TRP A 414 -24.85 -14.83 42.32
N ASN A 415 -23.54 -14.69 42.04
CA ASN A 415 -22.46 -14.26 42.92
C ASN A 415 -22.08 -15.11 44.14
N SER A 416 -20.89 -15.69 44.05
CA SER A 416 -19.93 -15.58 45.15
C SER A 416 -18.59 -15.12 44.59
N SER A 417 -18.07 -14.09 45.23
CA SER A 417 -16.92 -13.28 44.87
C SER A 417 -15.62 -14.06 44.71
N GLN A 418 -14.82 -13.65 43.73
CA GLN A 418 -13.43 -13.35 43.99
C GLN A 418 -13.02 -12.19 43.09
N GLU A 419 -12.96 -11.01 43.70
CA GLU A 419 -12.17 -9.90 43.18
C GLU A 419 -10.72 -10.40 43.11
N GLY A 420 -10.24 -10.56 41.88
CA GLY A 420 -8.83 -10.61 41.57
C GLY A 420 -8.57 -9.40 40.70
N GLU A 421 -8.07 -8.33 41.33
CA GLU A 421 -7.24 -7.35 40.65
C GLU A 421 -6.12 -8.13 39.96
N TRP A 422 -6.14 -8.15 38.63
CA TRP A 422 -4.94 -8.46 37.88
C TRP A 422 -4.33 -7.10 37.60
N GLU A 423 -3.41 -6.72 38.48
CA GLU A 423 -2.32 -5.82 38.14
C GLU A 423 -1.68 -6.36 36.86
N ASP A 424 -1.86 -5.60 35.77
CA ASP A 424 -0.96 -5.64 34.63
C ASP A 424 0.38 -5.13 35.15
N ASP A 425 1.26 -6.05 35.55
CA ASP A 425 2.68 -5.77 35.74
C ASP A 425 3.52 -6.75 34.91
N ASP A 426 4.35 -6.12 34.09
CA ASP A 426 5.62 -6.56 33.53
C ASP A 426 5.62 -7.45 32.27
N ASP A 427 5.27 -6.83 31.14
CA ASP A 427 6.15 -6.86 29.95
C ASP A 427 7.08 -5.62 29.98
N GLU A 428 7.69 -5.33 31.14
CA GLU A 428 8.77 -4.36 31.31
C GLU A 428 10.08 -4.94 30.75
N GLY A 429 10.11 -5.03 29.42
CA GLY A 429 11.29 -5.43 28.66
C GLY A 429 11.38 -4.82 27.27
N GLU A 430 10.27 -4.29 26.72
CA GLU A 430 10.27 -3.74 25.36
C GLU A 430 9.64 -2.34 25.20
N GLU A 431 9.03 -1.73 26.22
CA GLU A 431 8.38 -0.41 26.07
C GLU A 431 9.36 0.78 26.08
N ALA A 432 10.42 0.75 26.89
CA ALA A 432 11.42 1.83 26.92
C ALA A 432 12.31 1.91 25.64
N GLU A 433 12.31 0.87 24.81
CA GLU A 433 13.05 0.81 23.54
C GLU A 433 12.15 1.04 22.32
N GLN A 434 10.87 0.68 22.40
CA GLN A 434 9.86 1.09 21.43
C GLN A 434 9.65 2.61 21.48
N GLU A 435 9.71 3.22 22.66
CA GLU A 435 9.68 4.68 22.79
C GLU A 435 10.91 5.34 22.17
N LYS A 436 12.11 4.75 22.24
CA LYS A 436 13.32 5.28 21.58
C LYS A 436 13.27 5.14 20.06
N VAL A 437 12.74 4.04 19.54
CA VAL A 437 12.55 3.85 18.09
C VAL A 437 11.42 4.74 17.57
N SER A 438 10.34 4.89 18.34
CA SER A 438 9.25 5.84 18.07
C SER A 438 9.74 7.28 18.14
N THR A 439 10.62 7.61 19.10
CA THR A 439 11.28 8.92 19.21
C THR A 439 12.25 9.15 18.06
N LEU A 440 12.99 8.14 17.59
CA LEU A 440 13.84 8.24 16.40
C LEU A 440 13.00 8.37 15.12
N MET A 441 11.84 7.71 15.04
CA MET A 441 10.88 7.87 13.94
C MET A 441 10.24 9.26 13.96
N TYR A 442 9.87 9.76 15.14
CA TYR A 442 9.35 11.11 15.36
C TYR A 442 10.42 12.14 15.04
N GLN A 443 11.66 11.98 15.53
CA GLN A 443 12.80 12.82 15.18
C GLN A 443 13.15 12.75 13.70
N MET A 444 13.02 11.60 13.02
CA MET A 444 13.22 11.53 11.56
C MET A 444 12.07 12.18 10.78
N SER A 445 10.86 12.26 11.34
CA SER A 445 9.76 13.04 10.77
C SER A 445 9.85 14.54 11.08
N VAL A 446 10.41 14.93 12.23
CA VAL A 446 10.51 16.31 12.72
C VAL A 446 11.79 17.01 12.26
N LEU A 447 12.92 16.29 12.12
CA LEU A 447 14.15 16.80 11.48
C LEU A 447 13.99 17.03 9.96
N ALA A 448 12.78 16.84 9.42
CA ALA A 448 12.40 17.23 8.07
C ALA A 448 11.66 18.59 8.00
N VAL A 449 11.39 19.24 9.14
CA VAL A 449 10.63 20.51 9.20
C VAL A 449 11.54 21.72 9.50
N ASP A 450 12.64 21.57 10.24
CA ASP A 450 13.47 22.70 10.66
C ASP A 450 14.90 22.67 10.09
N GLN A 451 15.06 22.95 8.79
CA GLN A 451 16.32 23.45 8.22
C GLN A 451 16.09 24.31 6.96
N ASP A 452 15.30 25.39 7.05
CA ASP A 452 15.58 26.62 6.27
C ASP A 452 14.82 27.83 6.83
N ASP A 453 15.32 28.43 7.91
CA ASP A 453 15.04 29.83 8.19
C ASP A 453 16.16 30.40 9.06
N GLY A 454 17.13 31.04 8.41
CA GLY A 454 18.35 31.47 9.09
C GLY A 454 19.38 32.16 8.21
N ARG A 455 18.97 33.02 7.27
CA ARG A 455 19.85 34.06 6.73
C ARG A 455 19.15 35.41 6.77
N THR A 456 19.35 36.06 7.90
CA THR A 456 19.29 37.52 8.07
C THR A 456 20.14 38.21 7.01
N HIS A 457 19.50 38.95 6.11
CA HIS A 457 20.13 40.04 5.39
C HIS A 457 20.19 41.27 6.31
N GLN A 458 21.41 41.67 6.69
CA GLN A 458 21.74 43.03 7.10
C GLN A 458 23.08 43.41 6.45
N LEU A 459 23.14 44.67 6.00
CA LEU A 459 24.25 45.39 5.33
C LEU A 459 24.29 45.13 3.81
N ASP A 460 24.10 46.10 2.91
CA ASP A 460 24.11 47.58 2.96
C ASP A 460 22.81 48.23 2.44
#